data_AF-A0A8H5UCE0-F1
#
_entry.id   AF-A0A8H5UCE0-F1
#
_cell.length_a   1.000
_cell.length_b   1.000
_cell.length_c   1.000
_cell.angle_alpha   90.00
_cell.angle_beta   90.00
_cell.angle_gamma   90.00
#
_symmetry.space_group_name_H-M   'P 1'
#
loop_
_entity.id
_entity.type
_entity.pdbx_description
1 polymer ?
#
loop_
_entity_poly.entity_id
_entity_poly.type
_entity_poly.pdbx_seq_one_letter_code
_entity_poly.pdbx_strand_id
1 'polypeptide(L)'
;MLKLSKKWFIEFMEDEHPGIGAQAEFFASDSNEPDHVLLKEYSRYLARSRVGRLGDTLKVNTVNGHVSCLLWSMERESNRSYNSDIRKQMGLFISNNLAVQECLTTEAKPKLSASSKDVSFIVSKLYEPECLGTFGSMRAVLNLTLYMMLIIDTCGRRGGFTGHRLRPEHMCLRWEDAQFYCFQSVEDDVFDIRTNLKIC
;
A
#
# COMPACT_ATOMS: atom_id res chain seq x y z
N MET A 1 2.43 -7.02 -1.31
CA MET A 1 2.68 -7.26 0.14
C MET A 1 3.04 -8.73 0.40
N LEU A 2 2.22 -9.71 -0.01
CA LEU A 2 2.49 -11.14 0.18
C LEU A 2 3.87 -11.61 -0.34
N LYS A 3 4.20 -11.29 -1.60
CA LYS A 3 5.52 -11.62 -2.19
C LYS A 3 6.70 -11.02 -1.40
N LEU A 4 6.52 -9.84 -0.81
CA LEU A 4 7.55 -9.17 -0.01
C LEU A 4 7.69 -9.83 1.37
N SER A 5 6.58 -10.13 2.06
CA SER A 5 6.62 -10.83 3.35
C SER A 5 7.25 -12.21 3.25
N LYS A 6 6.98 -12.96 2.17
CA LYS A 6 7.63 -14.24 1.90
C LYS A 6 9.14 -14.07 1.68
N LYS A 7 9.53 -13.14 0.82
CA LYS A 7 10.94 -12.87 0.52
C LYS A 7 11.74 -12.55 1.79
N TRP A 8 11.25 -11.64 2.62
CA TRP A 8 11.95 -11.28 3.87
C TRP A 8 12.01 -12.40 4.90
N PHE A 9 11.02 -13.29 4.92
CA PHE A 9 11.11 -14.47 5.78
C PHE A 9 12.17 -15.46 5.27
N ILE A 10 12.30 -15.64 3.96
CA ILE A 10 13.37 -16.46 3.38
C ILE A 10 14.73 -15.85 3.70
N GLU A 11 14.91 -14.54 3.53
CA GLU A 11 16.15 -13.84 3.92
C GLU A 11 16.47 -14.03 5.41
N PHE A 12 15.49 -13.86 6.31
CA PHE A 12 15.66 -14.14 7.74
C PHE A 12 16.11 -15.59 8.02
N MET A 13 15.52 -16.57 7.32
CA MET A 13 15.88 -17.97 7.48
C MET A 13 17.29 -18.25 6.96
N GLU A 14 17.70 -17.63 5.87
CA GLU A 14 19.07 -17.75 5.34
C GLU A 14 20.10 -17.11 6.29
N ASP A 15 19.77 -15.97 6.90
CA ASP A 15 20.64 -15.25 7.83
C ASP A 15 20.80 -15.98 9.18
N GLU A 16 19.69 -16.36 9.81
CA GLU A 16 19.66 -16.84 11.19
C GLU A 16 19.58 -18.38 11.32
N HIS A 17 19.13 -19.06 10.26
CA HIS A 17 18.89 -20.51 10.22
C HIS A 17 19.40 -21.17 8.93
N PRO A 18 20.68 -20.95 8.51
CA PRO A 18 21.18 -21.27 7.17
C PRO A 18 21.12 -22.77 6.78
N GLY A 19 20.89 -23.66 7.75
CA GLY A 19 20.70 -25.10 7.52
C GLY A 19 19.28 -25.50 7.13
N ILE A 20 18.30 -24.60 7.22
CA ILE A 20 16.88 -24.88 6.99
C ILE A 20 16.46 -24.25 5.66
N GLY A 21 16.11 -25.10 4.70
CA GLY A 21 15.55 -24.65 3.42
C GLY A 21 14.13 -24.12 3.58
N ALA A 22 13.97 -22.83 3.89
CA ALA A 22 12.69 -22.20 4.23
C ALA A 22 11.57 -22.48 3.22
N GLN A 23 11.90 -22.48 1.92
CA GLN A 23 10.94 -22.75 0.84
C GLN A 23 10.37 -24.16 0.91
N ALA A 24 11.20 -25.16 1.25
CA ALA A 24 10.76 -26.54 1.40
C ALA A 24 10.03 -26.75 2.74
N GLU A 25 10.57 -26.18 3.82
CA GLU A 25 10.09 -26.43 5.18
C GLU A 25 8.74 -25.79 5.49
N PHE A 26 8.46 -24.60 4.94
CA PHE A 26 7.29 -23.80 5.33
C PHE A 26 6.33 -23.43 4.21
N PHE A 27 6.71 -23.66 2.94
CA PHE A 27 5.90 -23.26 1.78
C PHE A 27 5.60 -24.42 0.80
N ALA A 28 6.21 -25.58 0.95
CA ALA A 28 5.87 -26.74 0.12
C ALA A 28 4.49 -27.31 0.51
N SER A 29 3.92 -28.15 -0.35
CA SER A 29 2.70 -28.88 -0.01
C SER A 29 2.94 -29.76 1.23
N ASP A 30 1.97 -29.76 2.14
CA ASP A 30 2.02 -30.51 3.42
C ASP A 30 3.19 -30.13 4.36
N SER A 31 3.76 -28.93 4.17
CA SER A 31 4.86 -28.44 4.99
C SER A 31 4.44 -28.04 6.41
N ASN A 32 5.41 -27.97 7.32
CA ASN A 32 5.17 -27.68 8.73
C ASN A 32 4.75 -26.22 8.96
N GLU A 33 3.83 -25.99 9.91
CA GLU A 33 3.52 -24.64 10.36
C GLU A 33 4.70 -24.12 11.20
N PRO A 34 5.20 -22.90 10.95
CA PRO A 34 6.26 -22.34 11.79
C PRO A 34 5.74 -22.22 13.22
N ASP A 35 6.56 -22.62 14.18
CA ASP A 35 6.19 -22.47 15.57
C ASP A 35 6.17 -20.99 16.00
N HIS A 36 5.59 -20.75 17.16
CA HIS A 36 5.49 -19.42 17.74
C HIS A 36 6.85 -18.84 18.14
N VAL A 37 7.90 -19.65 18.33
CA VAL A 37 9.23 -19.17 18.69
C VAL A 37 9.88 -18.54 17.47
N LEU A 38 9.88 -19.25 16.35
CA LEU A 38 10.40 -18.79 15.07
C LEU A 38 9.68 -17.53 14.59
N LEU A 39 8.35 -17.48 14.73
CA LEU A 39 7.58 -16.29 14.37
C LEU A 39 7.91 -15.08 15.27
N LYS A 40 8.22 -15.29 16.55
CA LYS A 40 8.68 -14.22 17.46
C LYS A 40 10.07 -13.71 17.07
N GLU A 41 10.98 -14.60 16.71
CA GLU A 41 12.31 -14.25 16.21
C GLU A 41 12.23 -13.45 14.92
N TYR A 42 11.46 -13.94 13.95
CA TYR A 42 11.21 -13.22 12.71
C TYR A 42 10.58 -11.85 12.94
N SER A 43 9.64 -11.74 13.89
CA SER A 43 9.03 -10.44 14.23
C SER A 43 10.05 -9.45 14.78
N ARG A 44 11.03 -9.92 15.59
CA ARG A 44 12.16 -9.08 16.05
C ARG A 44 13.09 -8.71 14.90
N TYR A 45 13.40 -9.65 14.01
CA TYR A 45 14.18 -9.39 12.81
C TYR A 45 13.53 -8.29 11.96
N LEU A 46 12.21 -8.35 11.73
CA LEU A 46 11.45 -7.32 11.03
C LEU A 46 11.50 -5.94 11.73
N ALA A 47 11.39 -5.94 13.06
CA ALA A 47 11.48 -4.70 13.83
C ALA A 47 12.85 -4.02 13.70
N ARG A 48 13.92 -4.82 13.75
CA ARG A 48 15.32 -4.35 13.71
C ARG A 48 15.81 -4.01 12.32
N SER A 49 15.37 -4.74 11.30
CA SER A 49 15.68 -4.49 9.88
C SER A 49 15.02 -3.21 9.34
N ARG A 50 14.21 -2.51 10.16
CA ARG A 50 13.61 -1.21 9.83
C ARG A 50 12.70 -1.25 8.59
N VAL A 51 12.12 -2.42 8.32
CA VAL A 51 11.18 -2.66 7.22
C VAL A 51 10.07 -1.60 7.19
N GLY A 52 9.99 -0.84 6.09
CA GLY A 52 8.91 0.14 5.88
C GLY A 52 9.09 1.50 6.58
N ARG A 53 10.31 1.91 6.93
CA ARG A 53 10.56 3.25 7.49
C ARG A 53 10.19 4.39 6.53
N LEU A 54 9.12 5.10 6.88
CA LEU A 54 8.83 6.48 6.47
C LEU A 54 8.82 7.35 7.75
N GLY A 55 9.98 7.42 8.43
CA GLY A 55 10.19 8.12 9.71
C GLY A 55 11.10 7.37 10.68
N ASP A 56 11.15 7.83 11.94
CA ASP A 56 12.09 7.35 12.95
C ASP A 56 11.65 6.04 13.65
N THR A 57 10.34 5.78 13.74
CA THR A 57 9.78 4.66 14.53
C THR A 57 8.83 3.76 13.71
N LEU A 58 9.04 2.45 13.79
CA LEU A 58 8.21 1.44 13.12
C LEU A 58 6.88 1.25 13.86
N LYS A 59 5.79 1.02 13.13
CA LYS A 59 4.46 0.79 13.72
C LYS A 59 4.20 -0.68 14.04
N VAL A 60 3.52 -0.93 15.16
CA VAL A 60 3.00 -2.25 15.55
C VAL A 60 2.19 -2.89 14.42
N ASN A 61 1.30 -2.12 13.79
CA ASN A 61 0.46 -2.61 12.69
C ASN A 61 1.26 -3.03 11.45
N THR A 62 2.43 -2.44 11.21
CA THR A 62 3.28 -2.83 10.09
C THR A 62 3.83 -4.23 10.31
N VAL A 63 4.37 -4.52 11.50
CA VAL A 63 4.89 -5.86 11.85
C VAL A 63 3.76 -6.89 11.83
N ASN A 64 2.62 -6.59 12.46
CA ASN A 64 1.43 -7.45 12.44
C ASN A 64 0.97 -7.76 11.00
N GLY A 65 0.96 -6.75 10.12
CA GLY A 65 0.62 -6.92 8.72
C GLY A 65 1.58 -7.85 7.99
N HIS A 66 2.88 -7.74 8.23
CA HIS A 66 3.88 -8.60 7.62
C HIS A 66 3.78 -10.05 8.06
N VAL A 67 3.66 -10.30 9.36
CA VAL A 67 3.46 -11.64 9.92
C VAL A 67 2.15 -12.25 9.41
N SER A 68 1.07 -11.48 9.36
CA SER A 68 -0.21 -11.94 8.84
C SER A 68 -0.14 -12.33 7.36
N CYS A 69 0.55 -11.51 6.55
CA CYS A 69 0.78 -11.79 5.13
C CYS A 69 1.69 -13.01 4.92
N LEU A 70 2.68 -13.22 5.78
CA LEU A 70 3.55 -14.40 5.76
C LEU A 70 2.73 -15.67 5.98
N LEU A 71 2.00 -15.72 7.09
CA LEU A 71 1.16 -16.88 7.44
C LEU A 71 0.14 -17.18 6.33
N TRP A 72 -0.48 -16.14 5.75
CA TRP A 72 -1.40 -16.33 4.62
C TRP A 72 -0.70 -16.90 3.38
N SER A 73 0.54 -16.48 3.12
CA SER A 73 1.33 -17.00 2.00
C SER A 73 1.66 -18.48 2.21
N MET A 74 2.07 -18.85 3.42
CA MET A 74 2.34 -20.24 3.77
C MET A 74 1.07 -21.10 3.69
N GLU A 75 -0.04 -20.68 4.32
CA GLU A 75 -1.34 -21.36 4.26
C GLU A 75 -1.76 -21.64 2.80
N ARG A 76 -1.65 -20.64 1.94
CA ARG A 76 -2.03 -20.76 0.53
C ARG A 76 -1.13 -21.72 -0.26
N GLU A 77 0.18 -21.69 -0.05
CA GLU A 77 1.13 -22.51 -0.82
C GLU A 77 1.22 -23.96 -0.30
N SER A 78 1.08 -24.15 1.01
CA SER A 78 1.05 -25.47 1.66
C SER A 78 -0.34 -26.10 1.73
N ASN A 79 -1.38 -25.40 1.23
CA ASN A 79 -2.79 -25.82 1.28
C ASN A 79 -3.32 -26.08 2.70
N ARG A 80 -2.83 -25.31 3.69
CA ARG A 80 -3.28 -25.39 5.08
C ARG A 80 -4.49 -24.50 5.35
N SER A 81 -5.27 -24.89 6.35
CA SER A 81 -6.36 -24.06 6.87
C SER A 81 -5.82 -22.85 7.63
N TYR A 82 -6.62 -21.78 7.64
CA TYR A 82 -6.37 -20.59 8.44
C TYR A 82 -6.23 -20.93 9.94
N ASN A 83 -5.11 -20.54 10.55
CA ASN A 83 -4.89 -20.71 11.98
C ASN A 83 -5.15 -19.38 12.73
N SER A 84 -6.29 -19.29 13.42
CA SER A 84 -6.65 -18.09 14.19
C SER A 84 -5.79 -17.89 15.44
N ASP A 85 -5.37 -18.98 16.05
CA ASP A 85 -4.76 -18.96 17.38
C ASP A 85 -3.33 -18.44 17.28
N ILE A 86 -2.56 -18.90 16.30
CA ILE A 86 -1.20 -18.42 16.06
C ILE A 86 -1.21 -16.92 15.75
N ARG A 87 -2.18 -16.43 14.97
CA ARG A 87 -2.32 -15.01 14.63
C ARG A 87 -2.68 -14.17 15.85
N LYS A 88 -3.58 -14.66 16.70
CA LYS A 88 -3.94 -14.00 17.96
C LYS A 88 -2.75 -13.93 18.92
N GLN A 89 -2.03 -15.04 19.08
CA GLN A 89 -0.83 -15.10 19.92
C GLN A 89 0.26 -14.16 19.42
N MET A 90 0.52 -14.15 18.11
CA MET A 90 1.50 -13.24 17.51
C MET A 90 1.06 -11.78 17.63
N GLY A 91 -0.22 -11.48 17.41
CA GLY A 91 -0.76 -10.14 17.59
C GLY A 91 -0.58 -9.62 19.02
N LEU A 92 -0.81 -10.48 20.03
CA LEU A 92 -0.58 -10.16 21.44
C LEU A 92 0.91 -9.95 21.74
N PHE A 93 1.78 -10.86 21.28
CA PHE A 93 3.22 -10.71 21.45
C PHE A 93 3.74 -9.40 20.83
N ILE A 94 3.34 -9.10 19.59
CA ILE A 94 3.81 -7.91 18.88
C ILE A 94 3.34 -6.64 19.60
N SER A 95 2.08 -6.61 20.04
CA SER A 95 1.49 -5.41 20.65
C SER A 95 1.95 -5.19 22.09
N ASN A 96 2.16 -6.25 22.87
CA ASN A 96 2.46 -6.14 24.30
C ASN A 96 3.95 -6.25 24.61
N ASN A 97 4.68 -7.10 23.89
CA ASN A 97 6.07 -7.41 24.20
C ASN A 97 7.00 -6.71 23.21
N LEU A 98 6.83 -6.98 21.92
CA LEU A 98 7.72 -6.46 20.89
C LEU A 98 7.67 -4.93 20.80
N ALA A 99 6.47 -4.35 20.97
CA ALA A 99 6.29 -2.91 20.97
C ALA A 99 7.15 -2.22 22.04
N VAL A 100 7.24 -2.81 23.23
CA VAL A 100 8.07 -2.30 24.32
C VAL A 100 9.55 -2.57 24.04
N GLN A 101 9.89 -3.80 23.62
CA GLN A 101 11.26 -4.24 23.41
C GLN A 101 11.99 -3.47 22.29
N GLU A 102 11.31 -3.19 21.19
CA GLU A 102 11.88 -2.57 19.99
C GLU A 102 11.34 -1.15 19.76
N CYS A 103 10.73 -0.56 20.79
CA CYS A 103 10.15 0.78 20.80
C CYS A 103 9.20 1.05 19.61
N LEU A 104 8.34 0.09 19.28
CA LEU A 104 7.36 0.27 18.20
C LEU A 104 6.27 1.24 18.64
N THR A 105 5.84 2.09 17.71
CA THR A 105 4.75 3.02 17.98
C THR A 105 3.39 2.38 17.66
N THR A 106 2.43 2.60 18.56
CA THR A 106 1.00 2.36 18.34
C THR A 106 0.30 3.60 17.82
N GLU A 107 0.98 4.75 17.78
CA GLU A 107 0.37 6.02 17.43
C GLU A 107 0.01 6.10 15.96
N ALA A 108 -1.23 6.51 15.72
CA ALA A 108 -1.66 6.91 14.40
C ALA A 108 -0.97 8.23 14.04
N LYS A 109 0.14 8.16 13.29
CA LYS A 109 0.69 9.35 12.62
C LYS A 109 -0.46 10.08 11.89
N PRO A 110 -0.74 11.34 12.23
CA PRO A 110 -1.78 12.10 11.56
C PRO A 110 -1.40 12.21 10.09
N LYS A 111 -2.36 11.88 9.21
CA LYS A 111 -2.19 12.16 7.79
C LYS A 111 -2.39 13.65 7.63
N LEU A 112 -1.38 14.35 7.12
CA LEU A 112 -1.52 15.75 6.73
C LEU A 112 -2.56 15.82 5.61
N SER A 113 -3.50 16.73 5.76
CA SER A 113 -4.47 17.03 4.71
C SER A 113 -3.89 18.10 3.81
N ALA A 114 -3.89 17.85 2.50
CA ALA A 114 -3.55 18.87 1.52
C ALA A 114 -4.69 19.89 1.44
N SER A 115 -4.34 21.17 1.48
CA SER A 115 -5.23 22.29 1.21
C SER A 115 -5.23 22.64 -0.29
N SER A 116 -6.17 23.47 -0.72
CA SER A 116 -6.19 23.99 -2.09
C SER A 116 -4.89 24.73 -2.46
N LYS A 117 -4.22 25.37 -1.49
CA LYS A 117 -2.93 26.04 -1.71
C LYS A 117 -1.82 25.05 -2.05
N ASP A 118 -1.80 23.89 -1.39
CA ASP A 118 -0.80 22.85 -1.64
C ASP A 118 -0.96 22.29 -3.07
N VAL A 119 -2.21 22.09 -3.48
CA VAL A 119 -2.56 21.63 -4.84
C VAL A 119 -2.10 22.66 -5.88
N SER A 120 -2.47 23.93 -5.71
CA SER A 120 -2.06 25.00 -6.62
C SER A 120 -0.54 25.14 -6.71
N PHE A 121 0.16 25.00 -5.58
CA PHE A 121 1.62 25.02 -5.54
C PHE A 121 2.24 23.84 -6.30
N ILE A 122 1.77 22.61 -6.07
CA ILE A 122 2.29 21.43 -6.78
C ILE A 122 2.04 21.57 -8.28
N VAL A 123 0.84 22.01 -8.67
CA VAL A 123 0.52 22.24 -10.08
C VAL A 123 1.45 23.31 -10.65
N SER A 124 1.66 24.45 -9.99
CA SER A 124 2.55 25.49 -10.52
C SER A 124 3.99 24.98 -10.69
N LYS A 125 4.48 24.17 -9.75
CA LYS A 125 5.81 23.53 -9.83
C LYS A 125 5.95 22.59 -11.03
N LEU A 126 4.91 21.87 -11.43
CA LEU A 126 4.97 20.99 -12.60
C LEU A 126 5.24 21.74 -13.92
N TYR A 127 4.88 23.01 -14.00
CA TYR A 127 5.08 23.84 -15.20
C TYR A 127 6.36 24.70 -15.13
N GLU A 128 7.17 24.56 -14.07
CA GLU A 128 8.47 25.22 -14.02
C GLU A 128 9.47 24.53 -14.97
N PRO A 129 10.37 25.29 -15.63
CA PRO A 129 11.32 24.73 -16.61
C PRO A 129 12.14 23.54 -16.10
N GLU A 130 12.53 23.58 -14.83
CA GLU A 130 13.30 22.50 -14.18
C GLU A 130 12.51 21.18 -14.13
N CYS A 131 11.22 21.24 -13.79
CA CYS A 131 10.35 20.06 -13.80
C CYS A 131 10.04 19.63 -15.23
N LEU A 132 9.78 20.56 -16.14
CA LEU A 132 9.50 20.25 -17.54
C LEU A 132 10.62 19.43 -18.20
N GLY A 133 11.88 19.73 -17.86
CA GLY A 133 13.03 18.96 -18.34
C GLY A 133 13.06 17.49 -17.88
N THR A 134 12.33 17.12 -16.82
CA THR A 134 12.22 15.73 -16.34
C THR A 134 11.17 14.91 -17.08
N PHE A 135 10.20 15.55 -17.72
CA PHE A 135 9.13 14.88 -18.43
C PHE A 135 9.45 14.78 -19.92
N GLY A 136 9.24 13.59 -20.51
CA GLY A 136 9.50 13.38 -21.94
C GLY A 136 8.56 14.17 -22.88
N SER A 137 7.49 14.78 -22.38
CA SER A 137 6.59 15.64 -23.17
C SER A 137 5.63 16.47 -22.30
N MET A 138 5.12 17.59 -22.84
CA MET A 138 4.01 18.35 -22.23
C MET A 138 2.74 17.52 -22.04
N ARG A 139 2.52 16.52 -22.90
CA ARG A 139 1.37 15.60 -22.75
C ARG A 139 1.45 14.82 -21.43
N ALA A 140 2.65 14.42 -21.01
CA ALA A 140 2.83 13.74 -19.72
C ALA A 140 2.48 14.68 -18.54
N VAL A 141 2.87 15.94 -18.62
CA VAL A 141 2.56 16.96 -17.60
C VAL A 141 1.06 17.26 -17.50
N LEU A 142 0.39 17.40 -18.65
CA LEU A 142 -1.06 17.60 -18.71
C LEU A 142 -1.81 16.39 -18.14
N ASN A 143 -1.40 15.17 -18.52
CA ASN A 143 -2.01 13.95 -18.00
C ASN A 143 -1.82 13.81 -16.49
N LEU A 144 -0.64 14.14 -15.96
CA LEU A 144 -0.38 14.11 -14.53
C LEU A 144 -1.22 15.16 -13.78
N THR A 145 -1.31 16.37 -14.34
CA THR A 145 -2.14 17.46 -13.79
C THR A 145 -3.60 17.01 -13.70
N LEU A 146 -4.16 16.51 -14.80
CA LEU A 146 -5.53 15.99 -14.85
C LEU A 146 -5.73 14.86 -13.84
N TYR A 147 -4.81 13.91 -13.78
CA TYR A 147 -4.87 12.80 -12.82
C TYR A 147 -4.90 13.27 -11.36
N MET A 148 -4.09 14.26 -11.00
CA MET A 148 -4.11 14.84 -9.66
C MET A 148 -5.45 15.50 -9.34
N MET A 149 -5.99 16.32 -10.26
CA MET A 149 -7.28 16.97 -10.07
C MET A 149 -8.39 15.93 -9.87
N LEU A 150 -8.44 14.90 -10.72
CA LEU A 150 -9.45 13.85 -10.61
C LEU A 150 -9.37 13.11 -9.27
N ILE A 151 -8.16 12.78 -8.77
CA ILE A 151 -8.01 12.12 -7.47
C ILE A 151 -8.50 13.00 -6.33
N ILE A 152 -8.16 14.30 -6.36
CA ILE A 152 -8.50 15.24 -5.30
C ILE A 152 -10.00 15.47 -5.27
N ASP A 153 -10.60 15.84 -6.40
CA ASP A 153 -12.01 16.25 -6.46
C ASP A 153 -12.98 15.09 -6.19
N THR A 154 -12.60 13.88 -6.57
CA THR A 154 -13.43 12.68 -6.32
C THR A 154 -13.15 12.03 -4.97
N CYS A 155 -12.13 12.49 -4.24
CA CYS A 155 -11.56 11.77 -3.10
C CYS A 155 -11.23 10.29 -3.42
N GLY A 156 -10.92 10.01 -4.69
CA GLY A 156 -10.82 8.65 -5.20
C GLY A 156 -9.48 8.00 -4.87
N ARG A 157 -9.46 6.66 -4.83
CA ARG A 157 -8.23 5.89 -4.64
C ARG A 157 -7.52 5.74 -5.99
N ARG A 158 -6.18 5.88 -6.02
CA ARG A 158 -5.35 5.63 -7.23
C ARG A 158 -5.80 4.42 -8.05
N GLY A 159 -6.08 3.31 -7.37
CA GLY A 159 -6.50 2.06 -8.02
C GLY A 159 -7.78 2.17 -8.86
N GLY A 160 -8.72 3.05 -8.49
CA GLY A 160 -9.96 3.25 -9.26
C GLY A 160 -9.75 3.97 -10.59
N PHE A 161 -8.66 4.73 -10.73
CA PHE A 161 -8.34 5.47 -11.97
C PHE A 161 -7.42 4.69 -12.90
N THR A 162 -6.57 3.84 -12.32
CA THR A 162 -5.47 3.16 -13.03
C THR A 162 -5.69 1.67 -13.21
N GLY A 163 -6.75 1.09 -12.65
CA GLY A 163 -6.98 -0.35 -12.67
C GLY A 163 -8.45 -0.69 -12.80
N HIS A 164 -8.87 -1.11 -13.98
CA HIS A 164 -10.19 -1.68 -14.19
C HIS A 164 -10.07 -3.20 -14.31
N ARG A 165 -10.76 -3.97 -13.46
CA ARG A 165 -10.62 -5.45 -13.40
C ARG A 165 -10.89 -6.16 -14.73
N LEU A 166 -11.70 -5.54 -15.59
CA LEU A 166 -12.07 -6.08 -16.91
C LEU A 166 -11.23 -5.51 -18.06
N ARG A 167 -10.21 -4.68 -17.81
CA ARG A 167 -9.37 -4.08 -18.86
C ARG A 167 -7.90 -4.48 -18.69
N PRO A 168 -7.11 -4.51 -19.77
CA PRO A 168 -5.67 -4.74 -19.68
C PRO A 168 -4.99 -3.74 -18.73
N GLU A 169 -3.94 -4.18 -18.02
CA GLU A 169 -3.25 -3.37 -16.99
C GLU A 169 -2.70 -2.02 -17.50
N HIS A 170 -2.52 -1.86 -18.81
CA HIS A 170 -2.05 -0.63 -19.43
C HIS A 170 -3.18 0.33 -19.86
N MET A 171 -4.45 -0.03 -19.68
CA MET A 171 -5.61 0.79 -20.03
C MET A 171 -6.19 1.49 -18.78
N CYS A 172 -6.11 2.83 -18.77
CA CYS A 172 -6.69 3.70 -17.75
C CYS A 172 -8.15 4.08 -18.08
N LEU A 173 -8.72 5.00 -17.30
CA LEU A 173 -10.00 5.68 -17.61
C LEU A 173 -10.07 6.12 -19.07
N ARG A 174 -11.26 5.96 -19.66
CA ARG A 174 -11.62 6.37 -21.01
C ARG A 174 -12.64 7.50 -20.94
N TRP A 175 -12.79 8.23 -22.04
CA TRP A 175 -13.81 9.28 -22.16
C TRP A 175 -15.24 8.77 -21.92
N GLU A 176 -15.52 7.52 -22.29
CA GLU A 176 -16.81 6.85 -22.03
C GLU A 176 -17.11 6.65 -20.53
N ASP A 177 -16.10 6.70 -19.66
CA ASP A 177 -16.26 6.56 -18.21
C ASP A 177 -16.62 7.89 -17.52
N ALA A 178 -16.51 9.02 -18.24
CA ALA A 178 -16.84 10.35 -17.74
C ALA A 178 -18.23 10.78 -18.22
N GLN A 179 -19.12 11.10 -17.27
CA GLN A 179 -20.43 11.68 -17.55
C GLN A 179 -20.39 13.17 -17.22
N PHE A 180 -20.57 14.00 -18.24
CA PHE A 180 -20.62 15.45 -18.09
C PHE A 180 -22.07 15.89 -17.92
N TYR A 181 -22.31 16.71 -16.91
CA TYR A 181 -23.58 17.38 -16.65
C TYR A 181 -23.35 18.87 -16.79
N CYS A 182 -24.15 19.50 -17.63
CA CYS A 182 -24.14 20.95 -17.78
C CYS A 182 -25.39 21.49 -17.09
N PHE A 183 -25.19 22.37 -16.12
CA PHE A 183 -26.27 23.09 -15.46
C PHE A 183 -26.15 24.56 -15.86
N GLN A 184 -27.20 25.11 -16.46
CA GLN A 184 -27.28 26.55 -16.68
C GLN A 184 -27.92 27.16 -15.43
N SER A 185 -27.20 28.07 -14.77
CA SER A 185 -27.82 28.87 -13.70
C SER A 185 -28.92 29.73 -14.31
N VAL A 186 -30.12 29.64 -13.76
CA VAL A 186 -31.27 30.45 -14.23
C VAL A 186 -31.11 31.93 -13.84
N GLU A 187 -30.25 32.22 -12.86
CA GLU A 187 -30.09 33.56 -12.28
C GLU A 187 -28.98 34.37 -12.96
N ASP A 188 -27.86 33.73 -13.34
CA ASP A 188 -26.64 34.44 -13.72
C ASP A 188 -26.11 34.12 -15.13
N ASP A 189 -26.81 33.26 -15.88
CA ASP A 189 -26.41 32.78 -17.23
C ASP A 189 -25.02 32.12 -17.30
N VAL A 190 -24.45 31.77 -16.14
CA VAL A 190 -23.19 31.03 -16.01
C VAL A 190 -23.45 29.54 -16.19
N PHE A 191 -22.66 28.90 -17.06
CA PHE A 191 -22.62 27.45 -17.19
C PHE A 191 -21.80 26.83 -16.06
N ASP A 192 -22.43 26.01 -15.22
CA ASP A 192 -21.78 25.13 -14.26
C ASP A 192 -21.64 23.73 -14.90
N ILE A 193 -20.42 23.38 -15.30
CA ILE A 193 -20.11 22.04 -15.84
C ILE A 193 -19.64 21.17 -14.69
N ARG A 194 -20.45 20.16 -14.34
CA ARG A 194 -20.10 19.12 -13.35
C ARG A 194 -19.75 17.83 -14.07
N THR A 195 -18.74 17.13 -13.57
CA THR A 195 -18.36 15.82 -14.11
C THR A 195 -18.62 14.76 -13.05
N ASN A 196 -19.36 13.71 -13.40
CA ASN A 196 -19.46 12.51 -12.61
C ASN A 196 -18.65 11.40 -13.27
N LEU A 197 -17.70 10.82 -12.54
CA LEU A 197 -16.90 9.72 -13.05
C LEU A 197 -17.49 8.41 -12.56
N LYS A 198 -17.79 7.51 -13.49
CA LYS A 198 -18.14 6.12 -13.13
C LYS A 198 -16.85 5.36 -12.85
N ILE A 199 -16.41 5.44 -11.60
CA ILE A 199 -15.28 4.66 -11.09
C ILE A 199 -15.81 3.30 -10.64
N CYS A 200 -15.50 2.23 -11.40
CA CYS A 200 -15.88 0.85 -11.08
C CYS A 200 -14.75 0.10 -10.36
#